data_AF-A0AAD0L5F9-F1
#
_entry.id   AF-A0AAD0L5F9-F1
#
_cell.length_a   1.000
_cell.length_b   1.000
_cell.length_c   1.000
_cell.angle_alpha   90.00
_cell.angle_beta   90.00
_cell.angle_gamma   90.00
#
_symmetry.space_group_name_H-M   'P 1'
#
loop_
_entity.id
_entity.type
_entity.pdbx_description
1 polymer ?
#
loop_
_entity_poly.entity_id
_entity_poly.type
_entity_poly.pdbx_seq_one_letter_code
_entity_poly.pdbx_strand_id
1 'polypeptide(L)'
;MKSLQGLPSLISASVGTPGKARNLPADVQCIQYLFNLLIPRLGFPLPENGRCDGQLVQRISQYQFRHLKYAHPDGVVDPNGRTFNSLVEEAVRVPVKLIPALRLPTFINVFANNVDAQVQATVNHYLDRMRAVIEAERRNRQMVLQVTCDGGMTLSDSDFQNAATQLGNGISANLIKAFATVESGGRSGFGPAKLPVIAFEGHHFQRYTKHKYDQTHPLLSYKYKKKAGPQWQANNKDQAKAWETMATAFGLDQEAALKSASWGMFQIMGFNFADCGHANVFEFVAAMKLNAGQQLKAFLGFCSKNPSFIKAAKNKDYAGMAASYNGKDYGDYDVRIKKAYEALEGKK
;
A
#
# COMPACT_ATOMS: atom_id res chain seq x y z
N MET A 1 4.20 -10.54 -8.57
CA MET A 1 3.92 -9.63 -7.42
C MET A 1 4.91 -9.95 -6.29
N LYS A 2 5.39 -8.96 -5.51
CA LYS A 2 6.33 -9.24 -4.41
C LYS A 2 5.55 -9.66 -3.16
N SER A 3 5.66 -10.96 -2.87
CA SER A 3 5.20 -11.67 -1.68
C SER A 3 3.70 -11.96 -1.59
N LEU A 4 3.34 -13.25 -1.58
CA LEU A 4 2.02 -13.78 -1.25
C LEU A 4 1.81 -13.72 0.29
N GLN A 5 2.16 -12.58 0.90
CA GLN A 5 2.17 -12.43 2.36
C GLN A 5 0.75 -12.26 2.89
N GLY A 6 0.21 -13.34 3.47
CA GLY A 6 -1.07 -13.27 4.18
C GLY A 6 -1.68 -14.62 4.50
N LEU A 7 -1.34 -15.67 3.74
CA LEU A 7 -1.79 -17.03 4.01
C LEU A 7 -0.64 -17.90 4.55
N PRO A 8 -0.91 -18.81 5.51
CA PRO A 8 0.02 -19.87 5.87
C PRO A 8 0.39 -20.71 4.66
N SER A 9 1.60 -21.28 4.62
CA SER A 9 2.01 -22.11 3.49
C SER A 9 1.08 -23.32 3.31
N LEU A 10 0.78 -23.67 2.07
CA LEU A 10 -0.02 -24.86 1.74
C LEU A 10 0.73 -26.17 2.08
N ILE A 11 2.06 -26.15 1.98
CA ILE A 11 2.92 -27.27 2.33
C ILE A 11 3.64 -27.01 3.65
N SER A 12 3.77 -28.04 4.48
CA SER A 12 4.40 -27.94 5.80
C SER A 12 5.91 -28.18 5.77
N ALA A 13 6.40 -28.92 4.78
CA ALA A 13 7.80 -29.25 4.59
C ALA A 13 8.19 -29.26 3.11
N SER A 14 9.50 -29.31 2.84
CA SER A 14 10.03 -29.32 1.48
C SER A 14 9.69 -30.60 0.72
N VAL A 15 9.42 -30.44 -0.58
CA VAL A 15 9.06 -31.51 -1.53
C VAL A 15 10.05 -31.53 -2.69
N GLY A 16 10.55 -32.70 -3.09
CA GLY A 16 11.44 -32.85 -4.23
C GLY A 16 12.61 -33.80 -3.98
N THR A 17 13.79 -33.46 -4.50
CA THR A 17 14.98 -34.32 -4.54
C THR A 17 15.22 -35.10 -3.23
N PRO A 18 15.24 -36.44 -3.25
CA PRO A 18 15.53 -37.27 -2.07
C PRO A 18 16.85 -36.88 -1.40
N GLY A 19 16.86 -36.84 -0.06
CA GLY A 19 18.00 -36.38 0.73
C GLY A 19 18.15 -34.85 0.85
N LYS A 20 17.40 -34.08 0.04
CA LYS A 20 17.31 -32.61 0.16
C LYS A 20 15.94 -32.13 0.65
N ALA A 21 14.90 -32.92 0.40
CA ALA A 21 13.53 -32.61 0.79
C ALA A 21 12.96 -33.63 1.79
N ARG A 22 12.01 -33.21 2.63
CA ARG A 22 11.36 -34.08 3.63
C ARG A 22 10.33 -35.01 3.00
N ASN A 23 9.66 -34.59 1.92
CA ASN A 23 8.72 -35.39 1.13
C ASN A 23 7.58 -36.01 1.96
N LEU A 24 6.92 -35.20 2.79
CA LEU A 24 5.72 -35.64 3.48
C LEU A 24 4.61 -35.97 2.46
N PRO A 25 3.91 -37.11 2.55
CA PRO A 25 2.99 -37.55 1.50
C PRO A 25 1.92 -36.52 1.10
N ALA A 26 1.32 -35.84 2.08
CA ALA A 26 0.33 -34.79 1.83
C ALA A 26 0.94 -33.58 1.09
N ASP A 27 2.14 -33.14 1.47
CA ASP A 27 2.83 -32.02 0.81
C ASP A 27 3.21 -32.39 -0.62
N VAL A 28 3.69 -33.63 -0.84
CA VAL A 28 4.01 -34.16 -2.17
C VAL A 28 2.77 -34.15 -3.06
N GLN A 29 1.64 -34.61 -2.53
CA GLN A 29 0.37 -34.66 -3.26
C GLN A 29 -0.15 -33.25 -3.60
N CYS A 30 -0.01 -32.28 -2.68
CA CYS A 30 -0.28 -30.87 -2.98
C CYS A 30 0.53 -30.35 -4.18
N ILE A 31 1.84 -30.65 -4.24
CA ILE A 31 2.71 -30.21 -5.34
C ILE A 31 2.37 -30.93 -6.65
N GLN A 32 2.10 -32.24 -6.61
CA GLN A 32 1.65 -33.00 -7.78
C GLN A 32 0.37 -32.39 -8.37
N TYR A 33 -0.63 -32.11 -7.52
CA TYR A 33 -1.88 -31.49 -7.96
C TYR A 33 -1.67 -30.08 -8.51
N LEU A 34 -0.85 -29.24 -7.85
CA LEU A 34 -0.52 -27.90 -8.37
C LEU A 34 0.12 -27.96 -9.76
N PHE A 35 1.04 -28.89 -10.02
CA PHE A 35 1.58 -29.09 -11.37
C PHE A 35 0.52 -29.58 -12.35
N ASN A 36 -0.40 -30.43 -11.89
CA ASN A 36 -1.47 -30.95 -12.73
C ASN A 36 -2.44 -29.84 -13.19
N LEU A 37 -2.72 -28.83 -12.35
CA LEU A 37 -3.48 -27.65 -12.78
C LEU A 37 -2.80 -26.87 -13.94
N LEU A 38 -1.50 -27.06 -14.16
CA LEU A 38 -0.71 -26.37 -15.20
C LEU A 38 -0.44 -27.26 -16.44
N ILE A 39 -1.06 -28.44 -16.54
CA ILE A 39 -0.78 -29.50 -17.55
C ILE A 39 -0.71 -29.05 -19.01
N PRO A 40 -1.52 -28.08 -19.52
CA PRO A 40 -1.38 -27.66 -20.91
C PRO A 40 0.03 -27.11 -21.26
N ARG A 41 0.85 -26.75 -20.27
CA ARG A 41 2.17 -26.11 -20.44
C ARG A 41 3.36 -26.99 -20.06
N LEU A 42 3.15 -28.06 -19.28
CA LEU A 42 4.24 -28.77 -18.60
C LEU A 42 4.33 -30.28 -18.92
N GLY A 43 3.48 -30.79 -19.81
CA GLY A 43 3.51 -32.18 -20.28
C GLY A 43 2.43 -33.05 -19.62
N PHE A 44 2.66 -34.36 -19.54
CA PHE A 44 1.68 -35.31 -19.02
C PHE A 44 1.35 -35.10 -17.52
N PRO A 45 0.13 -35.47 -17.08
CA PRO A 45 -0.23 -35.47 -15.66
C PRO A 45 0.74 -36.31 -14.82
N LEU A 46 1.06 -35.82 -13.63
CA LEU A 46 1.73 -36.59 -12.59
C LEU A 46 0.71 -37.45 -11.83
N PRO A 47 1.07 -38.65 -11.36
CA PRO A 47 0.22 -39.40 -10.44
C PRO A 47 0.14 -38.66 -9.10
N GLU A 48 -1.06 -38.36 -8.62
CA GLU A 48 -1.29 -37.66 -7.34
C GLU A 48 -1.31 -38.64 -6.16
N ASN A 49 -0.22 -39.36 -5.97
CA ASN A 49 -0.12 -40.49 -5.04
C ASN A 49 0.68 -40.19 -3.76
N GLY A 50 1.14 -38.94 -3.58
CA GLY A 50 1.94 -38.53 -2.44
C GLY A 50 3.35 -39.14 -2.40
N ARG A 51 3.81 -39.80 -3.47
CA ARG A 51 5.15 -40.37 -3.58
C ARG A 51 6.05 -39.45 -4.39
N CYS A 52 7.18 -39.05 -3.81
CA CYS A 52 8.16 -38.24 -4.53
C CYS A 52 9.07 -39.13 -5.38
N ASP A 53 8.67 -39.35 -6.64
CA ASP A 53 9.43 -40.14 -7.62
C ASP A 53 10.33 -39.27 -8.52
N GLY A 54 11.09 -39.93 -9.40
CA GLY A 54 11.97 -39.24 -10.35
C GLY A 54 11.22 -38.35 -11.34
N GLN A 55 9.95 -38.66 -11.65
CA GLN A 55 9.14 -37.86 -12.57
C GLN A 55 8.76 -36.51 -11.93
N LEU A 56 8.33 -36.52 -10.67
CA LEU A 56 8.05 -35.30 -9.92
C LEU A 56 9.32 -34.44 -9.77
N VAL A 57 10.45 -35.04 -9.38
CA VAL A 57 11.73 -34.31 -9.24
C VAL A 57 12.15 -33.68 -10.57
N GLN A 58 12.04 -34.42 -11.68
CA GLN A 58 12.34 -33.89 -13.00
C GLN A 58 11.42 -32.73 -13.38
N ARG A 59 10.11 -32.82 -13.05
CA ARG A 59 9.14 -31.74 -13.29
C ARG A 59 9.51 -30.48 -12.52
N ILE A 60 9.89 -30.60 -11.24
CA ILE A 60 10.34 -29.46 -10.42
C ILE A 60 11.58 -28.82 -11.03
N SER A 61 12.61 -29.61 -11.35
CA SER A 61 13.86 -29.10 -11.94
C SER A 61 13.63 -28.41 -13.29
N GLN A 62 12.77 -28.96 -14.13
CA GLN A 62 12.41 -28.34 -15.42
C GLN A 62 11.66 -27.02 -15.22
N TYR A 63 10.73 -26.95 -14.27
CA TYR A 63 10.00 -25.72 -13.95
C TYR A 63 10.97 -24.63 -13.45
N GLN A 64 11.85 -24.97 -12.51
CA GLN A 64 12.87 -24.06 -12.01
C GLN A 64 13.79 -23.54 -13.13
N PHE A 65 14.26 -24.42 -14.01
CA PHE A 65 15.12 -24.03 -15.13
C PHE A 65 14.40 -23.16 -16.15
N ARG A 66 13.27 -23.64 -16.68
CA ARG A 66 12.60 -23.01 -17.83
C ARG A 66 11.80 -21.78 -17.42
N HIS A 67 11.09 -21.85 -16.30
CA HIS A 67 10.17 -20.79 -15.86
C HIS A 67 10.85 -19.80 -14.92
N LEU A 68 11.60 -20.28 -13.92
CA LEU A 68 12.25 -19.42 -12.92
C LEU A 68 13.68 -19.00 -13.26
N LYS A 69 14.25 -19.55 -14.33
CA LYS A 69 15.61 -19.27 -14.81
C LYS A 69 16.68 -19.56 -13.76
N TYR A 70 16.52 -20.65 -13.02
CA TYR A 70 17.57 -21.12 -12.10
C TYR A 70 18.77 -21.59 -12.91
N ALA A 71 19.97 -21.11 -12.56
CA ALA A 71 21.21 -21.59 -13.16
C ALA A 71 21.45 -23.06 -12.84
N HIS A 72 21.16 -23.46 -11.59
CA HIS A 72 21.30 -24.82 -11.10
C HIS A 72 20.01 -25.24 -10.38
N PRO A 73 19.07 -25.87 -11.09
CA PRO A 73 17.87 -26.43 -10.48
C PRO A 73 18.22 -27.48 -9.42
N ASP A 74 17.69 -27.33 -8.21
CA ASP A 74 17.91 -28.26 -7.10
C ASP A 74 16.84 -29.35 -7.03
N GLY A 75 15.74 -29.17 -7.77
CA GLY A 75 14.60 -30.08 -7.76
C GLY A 75 13.80 -30.03 -6.47
N VAL A 76 13.87 -28.94 -5.70
CA VAL A 76 13.20 -28.78 -4.40
C VAL A 76 12.18 -27.63 -4.40
N VAL A 77 11.06 -27.86 -3.73
CA VAL A 77 10.02 -26.88 -3.45
C VAL A 77 9.94 -26.69 -1.94
N ASP A 78 10.52 -25.60 -1.44
CA ASP A 78 10.42 -25.23 -0.03
C ASP A 78 9.11 -24.49 0.30
N PRO A 79 8.56 -24.65 1.52
CA PRO A 79 7.46 -23.83 2.00
C PRO A 79 7.80 -22.34 1.88
N ASN A 80 6.91 -21.57 1.23
CA ASN A 80 7.10 -20.13 0.95
C ASN A 80 8.34 -19.80 0.11
N GLY A 81 9.01 -20.80 -0.47
CA GLY A 81 10.15 -20.64 -1.36
C GLY A 81 9.73 -20.07 -2.71
N ARG A 82 10.71 -19.60 -3.50
CA ARG A 82 10.46 -18.99 -4.81
C ARG A 82 9.74 -19.94 -5.77
N THR A 83 10.10 -21.23 -5.77
CA THR A 83 9.44 -22.25 -6.59
C THR A 83 7.97 -22.41 -6.21
N PHE A 84 7.68 -22.57 -4.91
CA PHE A 84 6.33 -22.69 -4.38
C PHE A 84 5.47 -21.47 -4.73
N ASN A 85 5.97 -20.26 -4.44
CA ASN A 85 5.24 -19.02 -4.68
C ASN A 85 4.89 -18.84 -6.17
N SER A 86 5.80 -19.21 -7.07
CA SER A 86 5.56 -19.14 -8.51
C SER A 86 4.52 -20.16 -8.98
N LEU A 87 4.54 -21.39 -8.44
CA LEU A 87 3.54 -22.40 -8.75
C LEU A 87 2.15 -21.96 -8.33
N VAL A 88 2.02 -21.44 -7.11
CA VAL A 88 0.75 -20.87 -6.62
C VAL A 88 0.29 -19.71 -7.49
N GLU A 89 1.17 -18.77 -7.85
CA GLU A 89 0.83 -17.61 -8.69
C GLU A 89 0.31 -18.05 -10.07
N GLU A 90 0.91 -19.07 -10.68
CA GLU A 90 0.43 -19.64 -11.94
C GLU A 90 -0.90 -20.40 -11.76
N ALA A 91 -1.02 -21.21 -10.72
CA ALA A 91 -2.23 -22.01 -10.46
C ALA A 91 -3.45 -21.14 -10.16
N VAL A 92 -3.28 -20.02 -9.45
CA VAL A 92 -4.34 -19.05 -9.18
C VAL A 92 -4.96 -18.49 -10.47
N ARG A 93 -4.16 -18.34 -11.54
CA ARG A 93 -4.60 -17.80 -12.84
C ARG A 93 -5.36 -18.81 -13.69
N VAL A 94 -5.27 -20.09 -13.38
CA VAL A 94 -6.03 -21.13 -14.08
C VAL A 94 -7.46 -21.09 -13.54
N PRO A 95 -8.48 -20.81 -14.38
CA PRO A 95 -9.86 -21.02 -13.96
C PRO A 95 -9.99 -22.49 -13.61
N VAL A 96 -10.63 -22.80 -12.48
CA VAL A 96 -10.96 -24.18 -12.10
C VAL A 96 -11.96 -24.69 -13.14
N LYS A 97 -11.50 -25.05 -14.33
CA LYS A 97 -12.29 -25.76 -15.32
C LYS A 97 -12.59 -27.09 -14.66
N LEU A 98 -13.85 -27.26 -14.25
CA LEU A 98 -14.36 -28.53 -13.75
C LEU A 98 -13.95 -29.62 -14.73
N ILE A 99 -12.95 -30.41 -14.35
CA ILE A 99 -12.70 -31.69 -14.98
C ILE A 99 -13.89 -32.55 -14.55
N PRO A 100 -14.71 -33.10 -15.48
CA PRO A 100 -15.95 -33.80 -15.12
C PRO A 100 -15.77 -34.96 -14.13
N ALA A 101 -14.58 -35.56 -14.07
CA ALA A 101 -14.23 -36.60 -13.11
C ALA A 101 -14.08 -36.11 -11.64
N LEU A 102 -14.06 -34.78 -11.43
CA LEU A 102 -13.83 -34.11 -10.14
C LEU A 102 -15.10 -33.45 -9.58
N ARG A 103 -16.29 -33.90 -9.97
CA ARG A 103 -17.52 -33.50 -9.27
C ARG A 103 -17.43 -33.93 -7.81
N LEU A 104 -17.63 -32.98 -6.90
CA LEU A 104 -17.99 -33.23 -5.51
C LEU A 104 -19.03 -34.37 -5.44
N PRO A 105 -18.95 -35.29 -4.46
CA PRO A 105 -19.91 -36.37 -4.34
C PRO A 105 -21.30 -35.79 -4.17
N THR A 106 -22.17 -36.04 -5.16
CA THR A 106 -23.61 -35.86 -5.01
C THR A 106 -24.10 -36.97 -4.11
N PHE A 107 -24.14 -36.71 -2.79
CA PHE A 107 -24.82 -37.46 -1.70
C PHE A 107 -24.76 -39.01 -1.65
N ILE A 108 -24.03 -39.72 -2.53
CA ILE A 108 -24.10 -41.19 -2.67
C ILE A 108 -22.77 -41.91 -2.37
N ASN A 109 -21.67 -41.22 -2.07
CA ASN A 109 -20.40 -41.89 -1.69
C ASN A 109 -19.90 -41.45 -0.32
N VAL A 110 -20.52 -42.00 0.74
CA VAL A 110 -20.16 -41.78 2.14
C VAL A 110 -19.11 -42.79 2.67
N PHE A 111 -18.62 -43.73 1.85
CA PHE A 111 -17.75 -44.82 2.34
C PHE A 111 -16.44 -45.06 1.54
N ALA A 112 -15.93 -44.06 0.82
CA ALA A 112 -14.57 -44.11 0.29
C ALA A 112 -13.67 -43.13 1.07
N ASN A 113 -12.71 -43.67 1.82
CA ASN A 113 -11.59 -42.93 2.40
C ASN A 113 -10.72 -42.34 1.27
N ASN A 114 -11.19 -41.30 0.58
CA ASN A 114 -10.49 -40.67 -0.53
C ASN A 114 -9.62 -39.51 -0.05
N VAL A 115 -8.45 -39.86 0.52
CA VAL A 115 -7.40 -38.91 0.91
C VAL A 115 -7.04 -37.97 -0.25
N ASP A 116 -7.06 -38.46 -1.49
CA ASP A 116 -6.76 -37.69 -2.70
C ASP A 116 -7.75 -36.54 -2.93
N ALA A 117 -9.05 -36.82 -2.79
CA ALA A 117 -10.10 -35.81 -2.93
C ALA A 117 -9.99 -34.73 -1.84
N GLN A 118 -9.54 -35.11 -0.64
CA GLN A 118 -9.32 -34.19 0.48
C GLN A 118 -8.14 -33.25 0.22
N VAL A 119 -7.03 -33.76 -0.34
CA VAL A 119 -5.86 -32.92 -0.68
C VAL A 119 -6.17 -31.94 -1.81
N GLN A 120 -6.85 -32.40 -2.86
CA GLN A 120 -7.31 -31.52 -3.95
C GLN A 120 -8.25 -30.42 -3.45
N ALA A 121 -9.22 -30.77 -2.58
CA ALA A 121 -10.10 -29.79 -1.95
C ALA A 121 -9.32 -28.77 -1.11
N THR A 122 -8.29 -29.20 -0.38
CA THR A 122 -7.41 -28.34 0.40
C THR A 122 -6.64 -27.36 -0.48
N VAL A 123 -6.04 -27.84 -1.58
CA VAL A 123 -5.34 -26.99 -2.55
C VAL A 123 -6.29 -25.99 -3.21
N ASN A 124 -7.48 -26.44 -3.63
CA ASN A 124 -8.47 -25.55 -4.25
C ASN A 124 -8.95 -24.47 -3.29
N HIS A 125 -9.24 -24.83 -2.03
CA HIS A 125 -9.59 -23.87 -0.99
C HIS A 125 -8.46 -22.85 -0.74
N TYR A 126 -7.21 -23.30 -0.75
CA TYR A 126 -6.05 -22.42 -0.65
C TYR A 126 -5.94 -21.45 -1.83
N LEU A 127 -6.12 -21.93 -3.06
CA LEU A 127 -6.11 -21.10 -4.27
C LEU A 127 -7.27 -20.09 -4.29
N ASP A 128 -8.46 -20.47 -3.81
CA ASP A 128 -9.61 -19.56 -3.69
C ASP A 128 -9.36 -18.44 -2.68
N ARG A 129 -8.75 -18.77 -1.53
CA ARG A 129 -8.31 -17.76 -0.57
C ARG A 129 -7.26 -16.83 -1.17
N MET A 130 -6.31 -17.37 -1.95
CA MET A 130 -5.33 -16.55 -2.64
C MET A 130 -5.96 -15.61 -3.68
N ARG A 131 -6.94 -16.09 -4.46
CA ARG A 131 -7.72 -15.26 -5.39
C ARG A 131 -8.43 -14.13 -4.65
N ALA A 132 -9.09 -14.44 -3.54
CA ALA A 132 -9.78 -13.44 -2.72
C ALA A 132 -8.82 -12.36 -2.19
N VAL A 133 -7.61 -12.73 -1.75
CA VAL A 133 -6.56 -11.77 -1.33
C VAL A 133 -6.14 -10.87 -2.49
N ILE A 134 -5.83 -11.44 -3.65
CA ILE A 134 -5.41 -10.67 -4.85
C ILE A 134 -6.52 -9.71 -5.31
N GLU A 135 -7.77 -10.17 -5.28
CA GLU A 135 -8.91 -9.32 -5.61
C GLU A 135 -9.12 -8.20 -4.57
N ALA A 136 -8.94 -8.49 -3.29
CA ALA A 136 -9.00 -7.48 -2.23
C ALA A 136 -7.90 -6.42 -2.41
N GLU A 137 -6.66 -6.84 -2.68
CA GLU A 137 -5.55 -5.93 -2.98
C GLU A 137 -5.84 -5.07 -4.21
N ARG A 138 -6.39 -5.67 -5.28
CA ARG A 138 -6.79 -4.95 -6.49
C ARG A 138 -7.88 -3.92 -6.20
N ARG A 139 -8.93 -4.30 -5.45
CA ARG A 139 -10.01 -3.38 -5.04
C ARG A 139 -9.47 -2.23 -4.19
N ASN A 140 -8.62 -2.53 -3.20
CA ASN A 140 -7.99 -1.53 -2.33
C ASN A 140 -7.14 -0.53 -3.15
N ARG A 141 -6.34 -1.04 -4.09
CA ARG A 141 -5.55 -0.22 -5.00
C ARG A 141 -6.43 0.66 -5.89
N GLN A 142 -7.52 0.11 -6.42
CA GLN A 142 -8.47 0.87 -7.23
C GLN A 142 -9.13 1.98 -6.40
N MET A 143 -9.59 1.69 -5.18
CA MET A 143 -10.20 2.69 -4.29
C MET A 143 -9.27 3.86 -4.00
N VAL A 144 -8.02 3.59 -3.59
CA VAL A 144 -7.10 4.65 -3.17
C VAL A 144 -6.59 5.47 -4.36
N LEU A 145 -6.35 4.82 -5.52
CA LEU A 145 -5.85 5.48 -6.73
C LEU A 145 -6.96 6.07 -7.63
N GLN A 146 -8.24 5.86 -7.31
CA GLN A 146 -9.33 6.43 -8.09
C GLN A 146 -9.23 7.96 -8.11
N VAL A 147 -9.25 8.54 -9.30
CA VAL A 147 -9.30 10.00 -9.47
C VAL A 147 -10.73 10.47 -9.21
N THR A 148 -10.90 11.35 -8.23
CA THR A 148 -12.21 11.91 -7.85
C THR A 148 -12.22 13.44 -7.92
N CYS A 149 -11.19 14.05 -8.50
CA CYS A 149 -11.09 15.49 -8.62
C CYS A 149 -12.15 16.04 -9.60
N ASP A 150 -12.88 17.07 -9.17
CA ASP A 150 -13.95 17.71 -9.95
C ASP A 150 -13.45 18.74 -10.99
N GLY A 151 -12.14 18.98 -11.03
CA GLY A 151 -11.49 19.96 -11.91
C GLY A 151 -11.03 21.24 -11.20
N GLY A 152 -11.52 21.53 -9.99
CA GLY A 152 -11.11 22.68 -9.19
C GLY A 152 -9.74 22.50 -8.53
N MET A 153 -8.65 22.62 -9.29
CA MET A 153 -7.29 22.36 -8.77
C MET A 153 -6.53 23.60 -8.29
N THR A 154 -7.06 24.79 -8.54
CA THR A 154 -6.43 26.08 -8.21
C THR A 154 -7.28 26.85 -7.21
N LEU A 155 -6.64 27.77 -6.49
CA LEU A 155 -7.30 28.75 -5.62
C LEU A 155 -7.14 30.14 -6.23
N SER A 156 -8.21 30.92 -6.17
CA SER A 156 -8.21 32.33 -6.55
C SER A 156 -7.74 33.22 -5.39
N ASP A 157 -7.42 34.47 -5.69
CA ASP A 157 -7.12 35.47 -4.66
C ASP A 157 -8.30 35.71 -3.70
N SER A 158 -9.54 35.58 -4.19
CA SER A 158 -10.73 35.68 -3.36
C SER A 158 -10.80 34.52 -2.36
N ASP A 159 -10.43 33.31 -2.75
CA ASP A 159 -10.40 32.16 -1.83
C ASP A 159 -9.43 32.40 -0.67
N PHE A 160 -8.24 32.93 -0.96
CA PHE A 160 -7.26 33.29 0.07
C PHE A 160 -7.73 34.43 0.97
N GLN A 161 -8.42 35.43 0.41
CA GLN A 161 -8.97 36.53 1.19
C GLN A 161 -10.08 36.05 2.13
N ASN A 162 -10.99 35.21 1.64
CA ASN A 162 -12.06 34.61 2.43
C ASN A 162 -11.49 33.73 3.54
N ALA A 163 -10.45 32.95 3.24
CA ALA A 163 -9.76 32.11 4.21
C ALA A 163 -9.10 32.93 5.33
N ALA A 164 -8.47 34.06 5.00
CA ALA A 164 -7.88 34.95 5.99
C ALA A 164 -8.94 35.53 6.93
N THR A 165 -10.08 35.97 6.38
CA THR A 165 -11.23 36.43 7.17
C THR A 165 -11.76 35.33 8.09
N GLN A 166 -11.83 34.08 7.64
CA GLN A 166 -12.29 32.95 8.46
C GLN A 166 -11.35 32.60 9.62
N LEU A 167 -10.03 32.67 9.44
CA LEU A 167 -9.07 32.45 10.53
C LEU A 167 -9.08 33.59 11.56
N GLY A 168 -9.55 34.77 11.16
CA GLY A 168 -9.87 35.89 12.04
C GLY A 168 -9.10 37.17 11.72
N ASN A 169 -9.67 38.30 12.18
CA ASN A 169 -9.13 39.63 11.96
C ASN A 169 -7.63 39.72 12.32
N GLY A 170 -6.84 40.28 11.40
CA GLY A 170 -5.39 40.46 11.53
C GLY A 170 -4.53 39.43 10.82
N ILE A 171 -5.11 38.36 10.26
CA ILE A 171 -4.38 37.40 9.41
C ILE A 171 -4.42 37.87 7.96
N SER A 172 -3.26 37.88 7.28
CA SER A 172 -3.16 38.30 5.87
C SER A 172 -3.42 37.14 4.92
N ALA A 173 -4.13 37.38 3.81
CA ALA A 173 -4.29 36.42 2.72
C ALA A 173 -2.94 35.97 2.14
N ASN A 174 -1.96 36.88 2.08
CA ASN A 174 -0.61 36.56 1.61
C ASN A 174 0.12 35.58 2.55
N LEU A 175 -0.24 35.54 3.84
CA LEU A 175 0.31 34.55 4.75
C LEU A 175 -0.18 33.15 4.39
N ILE A 176 -1.46 32.98 4.09
CA ILE A 176 -2.02 31.69 3.65
C ILE A 176 -1.41 31.26 2.30
N LYS A 177 -1.26 32.21 1.36
CA LYS A 177 -0.55 31.97 0.09
C LYS A 177 0.91 31.57 0.32
N ALA A 178 1.59 32.13 1.32
CA ALA A 178 2.95 31.76 1.67
C ALA A 178 3.04 30.29 2.12
N PHE A 179 2.11 29.82 2.96
CA PHE A 179 2.02 28.40 3.32
C PHE A 179 1.81 27.50 2.09
N ALA A 180 0.83 27.82 1.24
CA ALA A 180 0.61 27.08 -0.01
C ALA A 180 1.86 27.05 -0.90
N THR A 181 2.59 28.16 -0.96
CA THR A 181 3.84 28.28 -1.73
C THR A 181 4.95 27.41 -1.16
N VAL A 182 5.15 27.42 0.15
CA VAL A 182 6.21 26.65 0.81
C VAL A 182 5.93 25.14 0.74
N GLU A 183 4.67 24.73 0.87
CA GLU A 183 4.28 23.32 0.92
C GLU A 183 4.21 22.63 -0.45
N SER A 184 3.67 23.32 -1.46
CA SER A 184 3.39 22.71 -2.76
C SER A 184 3.85 23.56 -3.95
N GLY A 185 4.57 24.66 -3.71
CA GLY A 185 4.93 25.62 -4.76
C GLY A 185 3.76 26.52 -5.19
N GLY A 186 2.64 26.50 -4.47
CA GLY A 186 1.54 27.47 -4.57
C GLY A 186 0.66 27.37 -5.81
N ARG A 187 1.00 26.53 -6.79
CA ARG A 187 0.29 26.44 -8.08
C ARG A 187 -0.89 25.48 -8.07
N SER A 188 -0.75 24.32 -7.42
CA SER A 188 -1.78 23.29 -7.36
C SER A 188 -1.43 22.31 -6.25
N GLY A 189 -2.44 21.87 -5.50
CA GLY A 189 -2.30 20.74 -4.58
C GLY A 189 -2.45 19.39 -5.25
N PHE A 190 -2.56 19.34 -6.58
CA PHE A 190 -2.75 18.15 -7.39
C PHE A 190 -1.59 17.96 -8.36
N GLY A 191 -1.15 16.71 -8.51
CA GLY A 191 -0.22 16.28 -9.54
C GLY A 191 -0.90 16.09 -10.92
N PRO A 192 -0.13 15.74 -11.96
CA PRO A 192 -0.64 15.60 -13.33
C PRO A 192 -1.69 14.49 -13.48
N ALA A 193 -1.70 13.51 -12.58
CA ALA A 193 -2.71 12.45 -12.52
C ALA A 193 -4.05 12.91 -11.90
N LYS A 194 -4.23 14.21 -11.61
CA LYS A 194 -5.38 14.77 -10.86
C LYS A 194 -5.62 14.11 -9.50
N LEU A 195 -4.56 13.56 -8.93
CA LEU A 195 -4.50 13.10 -7.55
C LEU A 195 -3.78 14.16 -6.71
N PRO A 196 -4.15 14.32 -5.42
CA PRO A 196 -3.46 15.25 -4.56
C PRO A 196 -1.97 14.90 -4.46
N VAL A 197 -1.13 15.92 -4.32
CA VAL A 197 0.27 15.74 -3.96
C VAL A 197 0.33 15.11 -2.58
N ILE A 198 1.09 14.03 -2.42
CA ILE A 198 1.27 13.36 -1.14
C ILE A 198 2.75 13.15 -0.82
N ALA A 199 3.05 13.03 0.47
CA ALA A 199 4.28 12.41 0.97
C ALA A 199 3.93 11.39 2.06
N PHE A 200 4.45 10.17 1.94
CA PHE A 200 4.23 9.08 2.87
C PHE A 200 5.31 9.03 3.95
N GLU A 201 4.88 8.97 5.20
CA GLU A 201 5.70 8.97 6.39
C GLU A 201 5.70 7.59 7.07
N GLY A 202 6.62 6.72 6.68
CA GLY A 202 6.62 5.33 7.16
C GLY A 202 6.81 5.14 8.67
N HIS A 203 7.33 6.17 9.36
CA HIS A 203 7.40 6.16 10.83
C HIS A 203 6.05 6.42 11.50
N HIS A 204 5.15 7.17 10.85
CA HIS A 204 3.75 7.25 11.27
C HIS A 204 3.03 5.94 10.98
N PHE A 205 3.31 5.29 9.85
CA PHE A 205 2.71 4.00 9.53
C PHE A 205 3.13 2.93 10.55
N GLN A 206 4.40 2.89 10.91
CA GLN A 206 4.90 2.08 12.02
C GLN A 206 4.12 2.35 13.32
N ARG A 207 3.93 3.61 13.69
CA ARG A 207 3.20 4.01 14.90
C ARG A 207 1.75 3.51 14.87
N TYR A 208 1.01 3.79 13.79
CA TYR A 208 -0.41 3.46 13.69
C TYR A 208 -0.68 1.97 13.51
N THR A 209 0.26 1.22 12.93
CA THR A 209 0.19 -0.25 12.84
C THR A 209 0.79 -0.96 14.04
N LYS A 210 1.22 -0.22 15.07
CA LYS A 210 1.84 -0.75 16.29
C LYS A 210 3.01 -1.70 15.98
N HIS A 211 3.89 -1.29 15.06
CA HIS A 211 5.08 -2.04 14.64
C HIS A 211 4.83 -3.37 13.92
N LYS A 212 3.57 -3.68 13.55
CA LYS A 212 3.19 -4.96 12.93
C LYS A 212 4.00 -5.29 11.67
N TYR A 213 4.42 -4.28 10.91
CA TYR A 213 5.06 -4.46 9.61
C TYR A 213 6.57 -4.12 9.58
N ASP A 214 7.20 -3.92 10.73
CA ASP A 214 8.63 -3.53 10.81
C ASP A 214 9.56 -4.56 10.13
N GLN A 215 9.28 -5.85 10.30
CA GLN A 215 10.10 -6.93 9.74
C GLN A 215 9.74 -7.25 8.29
N THR A 216 8.45 -7.23 7.96
CA THR A 216 7.95 -7.66 6.65
C THR A 216 7.99 -6.54 5.60
N HIS A 217 7.88 -5.28 6.03
CA HIS A 217 7.83 -4.11 5.15
C HIS A 217 8.71 -2.95 5.67
N PRO A 218 10.03 -3.11 5.77
CA PRO A 218 10.94 -2.11 6.36
C PRO A 218 11.04 -0.80 5.56
N LEU A 219 10.53 -0.77 4.32
CA LEU A 219 10.37 0.46 3.56
C LEU A 219 9.09 1.23 3.93
N LEU A 220 8.05 0.56 4.41
CA LEU A 220 6.78 1.18 4.81
C LEU A 220 6.71 1.44 6.32
N SER A 221 7.39 0.63 7.12
CA SER A 221 7.36 0.67 8.58
C SER A 221 8.80 0.77 9.12
N TYR A 222 9.19 1.97 9.56
CA TYR A 222 10.56 2.22 10.04
C TYR A 222 10.62 3.34 11.09
N LYS A 223 11.60 3.26 11.99
CA LYS A 223 11.83 4.32 12.98
C LYS A 223 12.29 5.62 12.32
N TYR A 224 11.75 6.75 12.78
CA TYR A 224 12.27 8.07 12.41
C TYR A 224 13.71 8.22 12.92
N LYS A 225 14.64 8.56 12.03
CA LYS A 225 16.05 8.82 12.38
C LYS A 225 16.43 10.28 12.11
N LYS A 226 15.96 10.81 10.99
CA LYS A 226 16.18 12.18 10.54
C LYS A 226 15.16 12.56 9.49
N LYS A 227 14.95 13.86 9.30
CA LYS A 227 14.13 14.44 8.25
C LYS A 227 14.61 13.97 6.87
N ALA A 228 13.67 13.54 6.02
CA ALA A 228 13.93 13.05 4.66
C ALA A 228 15.06 11.98 4.58
N GLY A 229 15.05 10.99 5.48
CA GLY A 229 15.99 9.87 5.44
C GLY A 229 15.83 8.96 4.21
N PRO A 230 16.73 7.97 4.00
CA PRO A 230 16.76 7.15 2.79
C PRO A 230 15.45 6.42 2.47
N GLN A 231 14.77 5.86 3.49
CA GLN A 231 13.47 5.21 3.28
C GLN A 231 12.39 6.21 2.82
N TRP A 232 12.36 7.40 3.44
CA TRP A 232 11.44 8.45 3.03
C TRP A 232 11.72 8.90 1.59
N GLN A 233 12.99 9.09 1.23
CA GLN A 233 13.39 9.47 -0.13
C GLN A 233 13.03 8.38 -1.15
N ALA A 234 13.16 7.10 -0.78
CA ALA A 234 12.76 5.99 -1.63
C ALA A 234 11.23 5.95 -1.85
N ASN A 235 10.45 6.22 -0.80
CA ASN A 235 8.99 6.24 -0.85
C ASN A 235 8.43 7.47 -1.57
N ASN A 236 9.11 8.61 -1.49
CA ASN A 236 8.63 9.91 -1.95
C ASN A 236 9.50 10.50 -3.06
N LYS A 237 10.17 9.65 -3.84
CA LYS A 237 11.06 10.07 -4.94
C LYS A 237 10.34 10.99 -5.93
N ASP A 238 9.10 10.63 -6.25
CA ASP A 238 8.19 11.36 -7.12
C ASP A 238 6.75 10.98 -6.74
N GLN A 239 5.77 11.66 -7.33
CA GLN A 239 4.37 11.42 -7.01
C GLN A 239 3.88 10.03 -7.46
N ALA A 240 4.42 9.46 -8.54
CA ALA A 240 4.04 8.11 -8.95
C ALA A 240 4.50 7.07 -7.91
N LYS A 241 5.72 7.21 -7.40
CA LYS A 241 6.27 6.38 -6.33
C LYS A 241 5.55 6.59 -4.99
N ALA A 242 5.22 7.82 -4.63
CA ALA A 242 4.47 8.12 -3.41
C ALA A 242 3.09 7.45 -3.43
N TRP A 243 2.38 7.53 -4.56
CA TRP A 243 1.07 6.87 -4.73
C TRP A 243 1.17 5.34 -4.79
N GLU A 244 2.24 4.78 -5.37
CA GLU A 244 2.50 3.33 -5.30
C GLU A 244 2.77 2.87 -3.86
N THR A 245 3.54 3.64 -3.11
CA THR A 245 3.83 3.41 -1.70
C THR A 245 2.54 3.44 -0.88
N MET A 246 1.72 4.49 -1.06
CA MET A 246 0.39 4.62 -0.44
C MET A 246 -0.49 3.42 -0.76
N ALA A 247 -0.59 3.00 -2.03
CA ALA A 247 -1.40 1.86 -2.43
C ALA A 247 -0.95 0.55 -1.78
N THR A 248 0.37 0.37 -1.60
CA THR A 248 0.93 -0.80 -0.92
C THR A 248 0.60 -0.77 0.57
N ALA A 249 0.82 0.37 1.25
CA ALA A 249 0.48 0.53 2.66
C ALA A 249 -1.04 0.36 2.92
N PHE A 250 -1.89 0.92 2.04
CA PHE A 250 -3.35 0.83 2.13
C PHE A 250 -3.86 -0.61 1.97
N GLY A 251 -3.13 -1.45 1.22
CA GLY A 251 -3.41 -2.89 1.15
C GLY A 251 -3.16 -3.63 2.47
N LEU A 252 -2.24 -3.14 3.31
CA LEU A 252 -1.87 -3.75 4.60
C LEU A 252 -2.72 -3.23 5.76
N ASP A 253 -2.96 -1.93 5.81
CA ASP A 253 -3.78 -1.26 6.83
C ASP A 253 -4.28 0.08 6.27
N GLN A 254 -5.55 0.12 5.91
CA GLN A 254 -6.15 1.25 5.21
C GLN A 254 -6.09 2.53 6.03
N GLU A 255 -6.55 2.49 7.28
CA GLU A 255 -6.63 3.67 8.13
C GLU A 255 -5.24 4.19 8.52
N ALA A 256 -4.33 3.28 8.89
CA ALA A 256 -2.95 3.65 9.21
C ALA A 256 -2.25 4.26 7.99
N ALA A 257 -2.46 3.72 6.78
CA ALA A 257 -1.87 4.26 5.56
C ALA A 257 -2.32 5.70 5.31
N LEU A 258 -3.63 5.96 5.35
CA LEU A 258 -4.17 7.30 5.11
C LEU A 258 -3.71 8.32 6.18
N LYS A 259 -3.64 7.90 7.45
CA LYS A 259 -3.11 8.71 8.55
C LYS A 259 -1.64 9.07 8.38
N SER A 260 -0.88 8.25 7.67
CA SER A 260 0.58 8.32 7.58
C SER A 260 1.08 9.07 6.35
N ALA A 261 0.24 9.88 5.70
CA ALA A 261 0.68 10.76 4.63
C ALA A 261 0.22 12.20 4.85
N SER A 262 0.98 13.14 4.29
CA SER A 262 0.57 14.52 4.08
C SER A 262 -0.22 14.63 2.77
N TRP A 263 -1.19 15.54 2.73
CA TRP A 263 -2.13 15.63 1.62
C TRP A 263 -2.28 17.04 1.06
N GLY A 264 -2.24 17.14 -0.26
CA GLY A 264 -2.68 18.31 -1.02
C GLY A 264 -1.78 19.54 -0.87
N MET A 265 -2.35 20.70 -1.19
CA MET A 265 -1.65 21.98 -1.31
C MET A 265 -0.93 22.43 -0.04
N PHE A 266 -1.48 22.10 1.13
CA PHE A 266 -0.98 22.51 2.44
C PHE A 266 -0.27 21.38 3.18
N GLN A 267 -0.14 20.20 2.57
CA GLN A 267 0.55 19.03 3.12
C GLN A 267 0.09 18.67 4.55
N ILE A 268 -1.21 18.80 4.85
CA ILE A 268 -1.76 18.43 6.15
C ILE A 268 -1.67 16.91 6.32
N MET A 269 -1.12 16.46 7.45
CA MET A 269 -1.03 15.04 7.79
C MET A 269 -2.42 14.43 8.02
N GLY A 270 -2.66 13.25 7.46
CA GLY A 270 -3.95 12.56 7.56
C GLY A 270 -4.37 12.21 8.98
N PHE A 271 -3.43 12.07 9.91
CA PHE A 271 -3.78 11.89 11.32
C PHE A 271 -4.44 13.12 11.97
N ASN A 272 -4.37 14.30 11.34
CA ASN A 272 -5.04 15.53 11.80
C ASN A 272 -6.48 15.65 11.28
N PHE A 273 -7.08 14.59 10.74
CA PHE A 273 -8.42 14.63 10.13
C PHE A 273 -9.49 15.28 11.03
N ALA A 274 -9.44 15.01 12.34
CA ALA A 274 -10.40 15.53 13.31
C ALA A 274 -10.24 17.05 13.49
N ASP A 275 -8.99 17.54 13.59
CA ASP A 275 -8.70 18.97 13.67
C ASP A 275 -9.07 19.70 12.37
N CYS A 276 -9.06 18.99 11.24
CA CYS A 276 -9.56 19.49 9.95
C CYS A 276 -11.10 19.48 9.84
N GLY A 277 -11.81 18.94 10.84
CA GLY A 277 -13.28 18.91 10.88
C GLY A 277 -13.92 17.68 10.21
N HIS A 278 -13.19 16.59 10.04
CA HIS A 278 -13.72 15.32 9.49
C HIS A 278 -13.94 14.29 10.58
N ALA A 279 -14.94 13.41 10.41
CA ALA A 279 -15.26 12.39 11.41
C ALA A 279 -14.23 11.24 11.41
N ASN A 280 -13.61 10.98 10.26
CA ASN A 280 -12.59 9.95 10.08
C ASN A 280 -11.62 10.33 8.96
N VAL A 281 -10.51 9.59 8.86
CA VAL A 281 -9.46 9.86 7.85
C VAL A 281 -9.92 9.59 6.42
N PHE A 282 -10.91 8.71 6.21
CA PHE A 282 -11.42 8.40 4.88
C PHE A 282 -12.18 9.60 4.29
N GLU A 283 -13.02 10.25 5.09
CA GLU A 283 -13.70 11.50 4.72
C GLU A 283 -12.72 12.62 4.44
N PHE A 284 -11.68 12.75 5.28
CA PHE A 284 -10.61 13.71 5.06
C PHE A 284 -9.93 13.48 3.70
N VAL A 285 -9.50 12.25 3.40
CA VAL A 285 -8.84 11.93 2.13
C VAL A 285 -9.78 12.11 0.95
N ALA A 286 -11.06 11.75 1.07
CA ALA A 286 -12.05 12.00 0.02
C ALA A 286 -12.16 13.51 -0.28
N ALA A 287 -12.20 14.36 0.76
CA ALA A 287 -12.20 15.80 0.60
C ALA A 287 -10.90 16.30 -0.05
N MET A 288 -9.72 15.82 0.39
CA MET A 288 -8.43 16.22 -0.18
C MET A 288 -8.29 15.87 -1.65
N LYS A 289 -8.94 14.79 -2.10
CA LYS A 289 -8.96 14.35 -3.50
C LYS A 289 -9.98 15.09 -4.37
N LEU A 290 -10.93 15.82 -3.79
CA LEU A 290 -12.02 16.45 -4.54
C LEU A 290 -11.57 17.73 -5.26
N ASN A 291 -11.07 18.72 -4.52
CA ASN A 291 -10.61 19.99 -5.10
C ASN A 291 -9.71 20.78 -4.12
N ALA A 292 -9.09 21.85 -4.62
CA ALA A 292 -8.19 22.71 -3.86
C ALA A 292 -8.93 23.50 -2.76
N GLY A 293 -10.22 23.82 -2.96
CA GLY A 293 -11.05 24.46 -1.95
C GLY A 293 -11.23 23.58 -0.70
N GLN A 294 -11.40 22.27 -0.87
CA GLN A 294 -11.44 21.34 0.26
C GLN A 294 -10.08 21.24 0.97
N GLN A 295 -8.98 21.25 0.22
CA GLN A 295 -7.64 21.29 0.81
C GLN A 295 -7.41 22.57 1.63
N LEU A 296 -7.88 23.73 1.13
CA LEU A 296 -7.89 24.98 1.87
C LEU A 296 -8.76 24.86 3.13
N LYS A 297 -9.97 24.32 3.04
CA LYS A 297 -10.87 24.14 4.17
C LYS A 297 -10.23 23.30 5.28
N ALA A 298 -9.54 22.20 4.94
CA ALA A 298 -8.82 21.39 5.93
C ALA A 298 -7.68 22.17 6.60
N PHE A 299 -6.90 22.95 5.83
CA PHE A 299 -5.89 23.84 6.38
C PHE A 299 -6.51 24.84 7.38
N LEU A 300 -7.63 25.47 7.05
CA LEU A 300 -8.30 26.40 7.95
C LEU A 300 -8.80 25.71 9.23
N GLY A 301 -9.40 24.52 9.09
CA GLY A 301 -9.81 23.70 10.24
C GLY A 301 -8.62 23.44 11.16
N PHE A 302 -7.54 22.89 10.63
CA PHE A 302 -6.33 22.57 11.37
C PHE A 302 -5.75 23.81 12.10
N CYS A 303 -5.59 24.93 11.39
CA CYS A 303 -5.07 26.16 11.98
C CYS A 303 -6.00 26.74 13.05
N SER A 304 -7.31 26.72 12.83
CA SER A 304 -8.30 27.25 13.79
C SER A 304 -8.33 26.48 15.10
N LYS A 305 -7.99 25.19 15.08
CA LYS A 305 -7.87 24.33 16.27
C LYS A 305 -6.56 24.51 17.03
N ASN A 306 -5.66 25.35 16.55
CA ASN A 306 -4.37 25.65 17.17
C ASN A 306 -4.27 27.13 17.58
N PRO A 307 -4.65 27.48 18.82
CA PRO A 307 -4.60 28.88 19.29
C PRO A 307 -3.20 29.50 19.24
N SER A 308 -2.16 28.70 19.46
CA SER A 308 -0.75 29.15 19.35
C SER A 308 -0.41 29.55 17.92
N PHE A 309 -0.86 28.77 16.94
CA PHE A 309 -0.73 29.12 15.53
C PHE A 309 -1.46 30.43 15.21
N ILE A 310 -2.71 30.58 15.65
CA ILE A 310 -3.50 31.80 15.40
C ILE A 310 -2.83 33.04 16.01
N LYS A 311 -2.34 32.94 17.25
CA LYS A 311 -1.59 34.02 17.89
C LYS A 311 -0.32 34.37 17.11
N ALA A 312 0.45 33.36 16.70
CA ALA A 312 1.66 33.55 15.94
C ALA A 312 1.37 34.20 14.57
N ALA A 313 0.33 33.73 13.87
CA ALA A 313 -0.09 34.26 12.57
C ALA A 313 -0.49 35.74 12.64
N LYS A 314 -1.26 36.14 13.67
CA LYS A 314 -1.64 37.55 13.90
C LYS A 314 -0.43 38.45 14.16
N ASN A 315 0.57 37.93 14.87
CA ASN A 315 1.79 38.66 15.20
C ASN A 315 2.88 38.55 14.13
N LYS A 316 2.62 37.83 13.02
CA LYS A 316 3.63 37.46 12.00
C LYS A 316 4.87 36.79 12.61
N ASP A 317 4.68 36.02 13.68
CA ASP A 317 5.71 35.22 14.31
C ASP A 317 5.91 33.92 13.51
N TYR A 318 6.84 33.97 12.54
CA TYR A 318 7.10 32.86 11.64
C TYR A 318 7.66 31.61 12.35
N ALA A 319 8.46 31.80 13.40
CA ALA A 319 8.99 30.70 14.19
C ALA A 319 7.87 30.01 14.99
N GLY A 320 7.01 30.79 15.64
CA GLY A 320 5.83 30.27 16.34
C GLY A 320 4.87 29.52 15.42
N MET A 321 4.66 30.04 14.20
CA MET A 321 3.89 29.35 13.16
C MET A 321 4.55 28.03 12.73
N ALA A 322 5.84 28.04 12.43
CA ALA A 322 6.58 26.84 12.01
C ALA A 322 6.56 25.75 13.08
N ALA A 323 6.80 26.12 14.34
CA ALA A 323 6.76 25.19 15.47
C ALA A 323 5.36 24.61 15.71
N SER A 324 4.32 25.42 15.54
CA SER A 324 2.93 24.99 15.71
C SER A 324 2.44 24.08 14.58
N TYR A 325 2.96 24.27 13.36
CA TYR A 325 2.53 23.55 12.17
C TYR A 325 3.33 22.26 11.93
N ASN A 326 4.66 22.31 12.07
CA ASN A 326 5.57 21.19 11.78
C ASN A 326 6.21 20.56 13.03
N GLY A 327 5.91 21.08 14.22
CA GLY A 327 6.55 20.66 15.46
C GLY A 327 7.96 21.27 15.64
N LYS A 328 8.65 20.87 16.70
CA LYS A 328 9.92 21.49 17.13
C LYS A 328 11.08 21.33 16.13
N ASP A 329 11.04 20.31 15.27
CA ASP A 329 12.07 20.02 14.26
C ASP A 329 11.69 20.62 12.87
N TYR A 330 11.16 21.84 12.88
CA TYR A 330 10.65 22.49 11.66
C TYR A 330 11.76 22.88 10.67
N GLY A 331 13.02 22.98 11.13
CA GLY A 331 14.17 23.33 10.29
C GLY A 331 14.16 24.80 9.88
N ASP A 332 14.28 25.10 8.58
CA ASP A 332 14.30 26.45 8.00
C ASP A 332 12.91 26.95 7.58
N TYR A 333 11.85 26.27 8.03
CA TYR A 333 10.49 26.47 7.54
C TYR A 333 9.95 27.88 7.84
N ASP A 334 10.31 28.44 8.98
CA ASP A 334 10.01 29.83 9.36
C ASP A 334 10.62 30.84 8.39
N VAL A 335 11.90 30.66 8.03
CA VAL A 335 12.61 31.49 7.05
C VAL A 335 11.95 31.39 5.67
N ARG A 336 11.56 30.18 5.27
CA ARG A 336 10.88 29.94 3.98
C ARG A 336 9.51 30.61 3.92
N ILE A 337 8.69 30.52 4.97
CA ILE A 337 7.39 31.22 5.03
C ILE A 337 7.61 32.72 4.99
N LYS A 338 8.52 33.25 5.81
CA LYS A 338 8.82 34.68 5.85
C LYS A 338 9.18 35.20 4.46
N LYS A 339 10.13 34.52 3.79
CA LYS A 339 10.55 34.88 2.43
C LYS A 339 9.41 34.83 1.42
N ALA A 340 8.58 33.79 1.47
CA ALA A 340 7.42 33.68 0.58
C ALA A 340 6.38 34.78 0.84
N TYR A 341 6.11 35.09 2.10
CA TYR A 341 5.21 36.18 2.50
C TYR A 341 5.72 37.55 2.02
N GLU A 342 6.98 37.88 2.28
CA GLU A 342 7.59 39.15 1.86
C GLU A 342 7.59 39.31 0.33
N ALA A 343 7.87 38.23 -0.40
CA ALA A 343 7.80 38.23 -1.87
C ALA A 343 6.39 38.45 -2.41
N LEU A 344 5.34 38.10 -1.67
CA LEU A 344 3.95 38.36 -2.03
C LEU A 344 3.50 39.77 -1.66
N GLU A 345 4.06 40.36 -0.59
CA GLU A 345 3.79 41.77 -0.24
C GLU A 345 4.46 42.74 -1.22
N GLY A 346 5.67 42.43 -1.70
CA GLY A 346 6.41 43.29 -2.63
C GLY A 346 5.91 43.28 -4.09
N LYS A 347 4.89 42.48 -4.40
CA LYS A 347 4.25 42.42 -5.74
C LYS A 347 3.01 43.30 -5.88
N LYS A 348 2.72 44.12 -4.87
CA LYS A 348 1.56 45.03 -4.86
C LYS A 348 1.76 46.23 -5.76
#